data_AF-A0AAD8YQL3-F1
#
_entry.id   AF-A0AAD8YQL3-F1
#
_cell.length_a   1.000
_cell.length_b   1.000
_cell.length_c   1.000
_cell.angle_alpha   90.00
_cell.angle_beta   90.00
_cell.angle_gamma   90.00
#
_symmetry.space_group_name_H-M   'P 1'
#
loop_
_entity.id
_entity.type
_entity.pdbx_description
1 polymer ?
#
loop_
_entity_poly.entity_id
_entity_poly.type
_entity_poly.pdbx_seq_one_letter_code
_entity_poly.pdbx_strand_id
1 'polypeptide(L)'
;QRDFGESQNTTYFETAKIQTFSKPANVCLSKTFDGDGCLKQIYTGLSTYIAYLPYVERENLTAAVIIDVKHLTTRLLNHIKDKLKDGWDHTLNVPTLPQGSAWTRKMVTYSILSNFENFMKVTCRAVYFINRKPKYVRMLGGKVPHNVV
;
A
#
# COMPACT_ATOMS: atom_id res chain seq x y z
N GLN A 1 -25.60 17.99 14.92
CA GLN A 1 -26.02 16.90 15.82
C GLN A 1 -24.78 16.36 16.51
N ARG A 2 -24.70 16.39 17.85
CA ARG A 2 -23.53 15.94 18.62
C ARG A 2 -23.82 14.53 19.16
N ASP A 3 -23.12 13.51 18.65
CA ASP A 3 -23.29 12.10 19.03
C ASP A 3 -22.44 11.70 20.25
N PHE A 4 -22.43 12.51 21.31
CA PHE A 4 -21.72 12.17 22.56
C PHE A 4 -22.70 11.88 23.68
N GLY A 5 -23.50 10.84 23.50
CA GLY A 5 -24.49 10.43 24.48
C GLY A 5 -24.90 8.98 24.33
N GLU A 6 -23.95 8.04 24.32
CA GLU A 6 -24.21 6.68 24.80
C GLU A 6 -22.91 5.88 24.91
N SER A 7 -22.81 5.08 25.96
CA SER A 7 -21.72 4.14 26.23
C SER A 7 -21.42 3.31 24.99
N GLN A 8 -20.29 3.61 24.34
CA GLN A 8 -19.94 3.02 23.05
C GLN A 8 -19.67 1.52 23.19
N ASN A 9 -20.57 0.70 22.65
CA ASN A 9 -20.37 -0.72 22.46
C ASN A 9 -19.09 -0.95 21.63
N THR A 10 -18.09 -1.57 22.25
CA THR A 10 -16.83 -2.02 21.62
C THR A 10 -17.07 -2.91 20.39
N THR A 11 -18.24 -3.54 20.29
CA THR A 11 -18.69 -4.35 19.15
C THR A 11 -18.85 -3.54 17.86
N TYR A 12 -19.15 -2.24 17.92
CA TYR A 12 -19.25 -1.39 16.72
C TYR A 12 -17.88 -1.03 16.14
N PHE A 13 -16.84 -1.04 16.99
CA PHE A 13 -15.46 -0.90 16.54
C PHE A 13 -15.05 -2.05 15.62
N GLU A 14 -15.50 -3.27 15.92
CA GLU A 14 -15.19 -4.46 15.12
C GLU A 14 -15.90 -4.47 13.76
N THR A 15 -17.13 -3.97 13.67
CA THR A 15 -17.87 -3.88 12.40
C THR A 15 -17.40 -2.71 11.52
N ALA A 16 -16.92 -1.61 12.11
CA ALA A 16 -16.29 -0.51 11.39
C ALA A 16 -14.85 -0.82 10.95
N LYS A 17 -14.25 -1.89 11.48
CA LYS A 17 -12.97 -2.41 11.03
C LYS A 17 -13.18 -2.96 9.62
N ILE A 18 -12.83 -2.15 8.62
CA ILE A 18 -12.78 -2.59 7.23
C ILE A 18 -11.90 -3.84 7.20
N GLN A 19 -12.54 -4.99 7.01
CA GLN A 19 -11.94 -6.33 7.10
C GLN A 19 -10.95 -6.62 5.95
N THR A 20 -10.59 -5.60 5.17
CA THR A 20 -10.00 -5.74 3.83
C THR A 20 -8.79 -4.84 3.61
N PHE A 21 -8.10 -4.39 4.66
CA PHE A 21 -6.73 -3.94 4.46
C PHE A 21 -5.85 -5.18 4.36
N SER A 22 -5.74 -5.65 3.12
CA SER A 22 -4.83 -6.71 2.66
C SER A 22 -3.62 -6.77 3.58
N LYS A 23 -3.51 -7.87 4.35
CA LYS A 23 -2.34 -8.15 5.19
C LYS A 23 -1.10 -7.82 4.36
N PRO A 24 -0.18 -6.96 4.84
CA PRO A 24 1.04 -6.70 4.11
C PRO A 24 1.79 -8.02 3.99
N ALA A 25 1.76 -8.56 2.77
CA ALA A 25 2.74 -9.42 2.16
C ALA A 25 3.42 -10.45 3.07
N ASN A 26 2.69 -11.53 3.40
CA ASN A 26 3.35 -12.79 3.76
C ASN A 26 4.38 -13.21 2.67
N VAL A 27 4.13 -12.81 1.41
CA VAL A 27 5.00 -13.08 0.25
C VAL A 27 6.33 -12.32 0.32
N CYS A 28 6.35 -11.07 0.78
CA CYS A 28 7.58 -10.28 0.94
C CYS A 28 8.41 -10.66 2.18
N LEU A 29 7.84 -11.50 3.06
CA LEU A 29 8.47 -11.98 4.30
C LEU A 29 8.71 -13.50 4.28
N SER A 30 8.51 -14.16 3.14
CA SER A 30 8.62 -15.62 3.02
C SER A 30 10.08 -16.08 2.91
N LYS A 31 10.34 -17.33 3.35
CA LYS A 31 11.64 -17.99 3.17
C LYS A 31 12.00 -18.18 1.68
N THR A 32 10.99 -18.31 0.82
CA THR A 32 11.10 -18.42 -0.64
C THR A 32 10.79 -17.08 -1.29
N PHE A 33 11.62 -16.09 -1.00
CA PHE A 33 11.40 -14.71 -1.44
C PHE A 33 11.24 -14.59 -2.96
N ASP A 34 10.06 -14.15 -3.41
CA ASP A 34 9.75 -13.80 -4.80
C ASP A 34 9.72 -12.27 -4.95
N GLY A 35 10.75 -11.72 -5.61
CA GLY A 35 10.89 -10.27 -5.80
C GLY A 35 9.80 -9.68 -6.68
N ASP A 36 9.44 -10.36 -7.78
CA ASP A 36 8.43 -9.88 -8.72
C ASP A 36 7.04 -9.97 -8.09
N GLY A 37 6.72 -11.09 -7.42
CA GLY A 37 5.47 -11.26 -6.67
C GLY A 37 5.33 -10.24 -5.55
N CYS A 38 6.43 -9.95 -4.84
CA CYS A 38 6.45 -8.92 -3.81
C CYS A 38 6.19 -7.52 -4.38
N LEU A 39 6.84 -7.13 -5.49
CA LEU A 39 6.62 -5.84 -6.15
C LEU A 39 5.16 -5.68 -6.63
N LYS A 40 4.56 -6.73 -7.21
CA LYS A 40 3.15 -6.73 -7.63
C LYS A 40 2.19 -6.51 -6.46
N GLN A 41 2.47 -7.12 -5.30
CA GLN A 41 1.67 -6.90 -4.10
C GLN A 41 1.82 -5.48 -3.54
N ILE A 42 3.06 -4.95 -3.54
CA ILE A 42 3.29 -3.57 -3.12
C ILE A 42 2.56 -2.61 -4.05
N TYR A 43 2.64 -2.79 -5.37
CA TYR A 43 1.93 -1.94 -6.31
C TYR A 43 0.42 -1.99 -6.10
N THR A 44 -0.15 -3.19 -5.94
CA THR A 44 -1.59 -3.34 -5.65
C THR A 44 -1.97 -2.57 -4.38
N GLY A 45 -1.21 -2.75 -3.30
CA GLY A 45 -1.47 -2.06 -2.03
C GLY A 45 -1.38 -0.54 -2.16
N LEU A 46 -0.32 -0.01 -2.79
CA LEU A 46 -0.17 1.43 -3.03
C LEU A 46 -1.32 1.99 -3.86
N SER A 47 -1.74 1.27 -4.91
CA SER A 47 -2.87 1.67 -5.76
C SER A 47 -4.18 1.73 -4.96
N THR A 48 -4.43 0.74 -4.10
CA THR A 48 -5.57 0.74 -3.18
C THR A 48 -5.54 1.94 -2.22
N TYR A 49 -4.40 2.24 -1.61
CA TYR A 49 -4.29 3.38 -0.70
C TYR A 49 -4.48 4.72 -1.40
N ILE A 50 -3.93 4.91 -2.60
CA ILE A 50 -4.16 6.11 -3.42
C ILE A 50 -5.67 6.34 -3.64
N ALA A 51 -6.43 5.27 -3.90
CA ALA A 51 -7.89 5.36 -4.05
C ALA A 51 -8.63 5.70 -2.75
N TYR A 52 -8.06 5.42 -1.58
CA TYR A 52 -8.63 5.74 -0.28
C TYR A 52 -8.26 7.12 0.26
N LEU A 53 -7.13 7.71 -0.17
CA LEU A 53 -6.71 9.03 0.30
C LEU A 53 -7.75 10.15 0.09
N PRO A 54 -8.56 10.19 -1.00
CA PRO A 54 -9.65 11.16 -1.14
C PRO A 54 -10.76 11.04 -0.08
N TYR A 55 -10.92 9.87 0.55
CA TYR A 55 -11.84 9.72 1.68
C TYR A 55 -11.24 10.36 2.94
N VAL A 56 -9.95 10.10 3.19
CA VAL A 56 -9.21 10.67 4.32
C VAL A 56 -9.12 12.19 4.23
N GLU A 57 -8.88 12.73 3.03
CA GLU A 57 -8.83 14.16 2.75
C GLU A 57 -10.14 14.87 3.15
N ARG A 58 -11.29 14.24 2.84
CA ARG A 58 -12.63 14.77 3.18
C ARG A 58 -12.91 14.81 4.68
N GLU A 59 -12.35 13.90 5.47
CA GLU A 59 -12.55 13.86 6.93
C GLU A 59 -11.62 14.81 7.71
N ASN A 60 -10.77 15.57 7.00
CA ASN A 60 -10.11 16.79 7.43
C ASN A 60 -9.27 16.72 8.72
N LEU A 61 -8.18 15.94 8.68
CA LEU A 61 -7.20 15.86 9.78
C LEU A 61 -5.83 16.50 9.48
N THR A 62 -5.50 16.84 8.22
CA THR A 62 -4.29 17.59 7.80
C THR A 62 -4.23 17.58 6.25
N ALA A 63 -5.12 18.33 5.58
CA ALA A 63 -5.31 18.24 4.12
C ALA A 63 -4.00 18.41 3.31
N ALA A 64 -3.12 19.33 3.70
CA ALA A 64 -1.81 19.51 3.06
C ALA A 64 -0.92 18.26 3.16
N VAL A 65 -0.87 17.62 4.34
CA VAL A 65 -0.09 16.39 4.54
C VAL A 65 -0.64 15.24 3.70
N ILE A 66 -1.96 15.15 3.54
CA ILE A 66 -2.59 14.12 2.70
C ILE A 66 -2.26 14.32 1.22
N ILE A 67 -2.19 15.57 0.74
CA ILE A 67 -1.74 15.89 -0.62
C ILE A 67 -0.30 15.41 -0.84
N ASP A 68 0.61 15.72 0.09
CA ASP A 68 2.00 15.29 0.00
C ASP A 68 2.12 13.76 0.04
N VAL A 69 1.39 13.10 0.95
CA VAL A 69 1.33 11.64 1.02
C VAL A 69 0.83 11.06 -0.29
N LYS A 70 -0.24 11.60 -0.89
CA LYS A 70 -0.76 11.15 -2.17
C LYS A 70 0.27 11.30 -3.28
N HIS A 71 0.95 12.44 -3.35
CA HIS A 71 1.97 12.70 -4.36
C HIS A 71 3.15 11.73 -4.22
N LEU A 72 3.71 11.57 -3.02
CA LEU A 72 4.83 10.67 -2.75
C LEU A 72 4.48 9.20 -2.98
N THR A 73 3.28 8.79 -2.59
CA THR A 73 2.77 7.42 -2.82
C THR A 73 2.64 7.13 -4.32
N THR A 74 2.14 8.10 -5.10
CA THR A 74 2.04 7.99 -6.56
C THR A 74 3.42 7.90 -7.22
N ARG A 75 4.39 8.70 -6.75
CA ARG A 75 5.77 8.64 -7.25
C ARG A 75 6.41 7.28 -6.98
N LEU A 76 6.21 6.73 -5.79
CA LEU A 76 6.68 5.39 -5.44
C LEU A 76 6.01 4.32 -6.30
N LEU A 77 4.69 4.41 -6.51
CA LEU A 77 3.94 3.49 -7.36
C LEU A 77 4.53 3.43 -8.77
N ASN A 78 4.80 4.59 -9.37
CA ASN A 78 5.39 4.68 -10.71
C ASN A 78 6.79 4.03 -10.76
N HIS A 79 7.64 4.31 -9.77
CA HIS A 79 8.96 3.66 -9.69
C HIS A 79 8.88 2.13 -9.54
N ILE A 80 7.84 1.63 -8.87
CA ILE A 80 7.61 0.18 -8.77
C ILE A 80 7.07 -0.37 -10.10
N LYS A 81 6.20 0.38 -10.78
CA LYS A 81 5.71 0.04 -12.12
C LYS A 81 6.85 -0.18 -13.10
N ASP A 82 7.82 0.73 -13.12
CA ASP A 82 8.99 0.65 -14.02
C ASP A 82 9.86 -0.58 -13.77
N LYS A 83 9.78 -1.17 -12.57
CA LYS A 83 10.49 -2.40 -12.21
C LYS A 83 9.72 -3.67 -12.57
N LEU A 84 8.43 -3.56 -12.84
CA LEU A 84 7.60 -4.68 -13.25
C LEU A 84 7.74 -4.83 -14.78
N LYS A 85 7.92 -6.07 -15.24
CA LYS A 85 8.11 -6.36 -16.68
C LYS A 85 6.92 -5.87 -17.51
N ASP A 86 7.21 -5.47 -18.75
CA ASP A 86 6.19 -5.12 -19.74
C ASP A 86 5.15 -6.25 -19.87
N GLY A 87 3.86 -5.90 -19.76
CA GLY A 87 2.75 -6.83 -19.87
C GLY A 87 2.04 -7.19 -18.55
N TRP A 88 2.42 -6.60 -17.42
CA TRP A 88 1.59 -6.70 -16.21
C TRP A 88 0.37 -5.77 -16.31
N ASP A 89 -0.79 -6.35 -16.66
CA ASP A 89 -2.08 -5.67 -16.57
C ASP A 89 -2.61 -5.73 -15.14
N HIS A 90 -2.91 -4.56 -14.58
CA HIS A 90 -3.36 -4.42 -13.20
C HIS A 90 -4.77 -3.83 -13.16
N THR A 91 -5.75 -4.71 -12.95
CA THR A 91 -7.13 -4.31 -12.66
C THR A 91 -7.30 -4.10 -11.16
N LEU A 92 -7.50 -2.85 -10.76
CA LEU A 92 -7.71 -2.50 -9.36
C LEU A 92 -9.20 -2.53 -9.00
N ASN A 93 -9.60 -3.51 -8.18
CA ASN A 93 -10.92 -3.53 -7.57
C ASN A 93 -10.85 -2.97 -6.14
N VAL A 94 -11.21 -1.69 -5.98
CA VAL A 94 -11.21 -1.01 -4.68
C VAL A 94 -12.60 -1.13 -4.03
N PRO A 95 -12.71 -1.74 -2.84
CA PRO A 95 -13.96 -1.74 -2.08
C PRO A 95 -14.45 -0.33 -1.77
N THR A 96 -15.77 -0.10 -1.91
CA THR A 96 -16.40 1.15 -1.52
C THR A 96 -16.28 1.37 0.00
N LEU A 97 -15.81 2.55 0.40
CA LEU A 97 -15.70 2.93 1.80
C LEU A 97 -17.07 3.36 2.36
N PRO A 98 -17.40 3.01 3.61
CA PRO A 98 -18.68 3.34 4.21
C PRO A 98 -18.85 4.85 4.43
N GLN A 99 -20.04 5.37 4.12
CA GLN A 99 -20.44 6.78 4.29
C GLN A 99 -21.25 7.01 5.58
N GLY A 100 -21.01 6.18 6.62
CA GLY A 100 -21.81 6.14 7.85
C GLY A 100 -21.75 7.42 8.71
N SER A 101 -22.05 7.28 10.01
CA SER A 101 -22.01 8.42 10.96
C SER A 101 -20.63 9.08 11.02
N ALA A 102 -20.56 10.29 11.56
CA ALA A 102 -19.28 10.99 11.74
C ALA A 102 -18.28 10.16 12.56
N TRP A 103 -18.77 9.37 13.53
CA TRP A 103 -17.96 8.40 14.25
C TRP A 103 -17.40 7.33 13.31
N THR A 104 -18.25 6.65 12.53
CA THR A 104 -17.84 5.61 11.57
C THR A 104 -16.77 6.13 10.62
N ARG A 105 -16.93 7.34 10.07
CA ARG A 105 -15.97 7.91 9.11
C ARG A 105 -14.61 8.23 9.74
N LYS A 106 -14.60 8.69 11.00
CA LYS A 106 -13.36 8.87 11.78
C LYS A 106 -12.65 7.53 12.03
N MET A 107 -13.40 6.48 12.40
CA MET A 107 -12.82 5.15 12.64
C MET A 107 -12.24 4.53 11.37
N VAL A 108 -12.92 4.70 10.25
CA VAL A 108 -12.44 4.29 8.93
C VAL A 108 -11.17 5.04 8.55
N THR A 109 -11.15 6.35 8.75
CA THR A 109 -9.97 7.20 8.50
C THR A 109 -8.77 6.75 9.32
N TYR A 110 -8.97 6.54 10.63
CA TYR A 110 -7.91 6.02 11.51
C TYR A 110 -7.42 4.64 11.04
N SER A 111 -8.33 3.75 10.65
CA SER A 111 -7.98 2.42 10.15
C SER A 111 -7.18 2.49 8.85
N ILE A 112 -7.55 3.35 7.90
CA ILE A 112 -6.80 3.57 6.66
C ILE A 112 -5.38 4.04 6.99
N LEU A 113 -5.24 5.08 7.81
CA LEU A 113 -3.94 5.66 8.15
C LEU A 113 -3.04 4.68 8.90
N SER A 114 -3.58 3.99 9.91
CA SER A 114 -2.83 3.01 10.70
C SER A 114 -2.36 1.82 9.86
N ASN A 115 -3.22 1.30 8.98
CA ASN A 115 -2.82 0.22 8.08
C ASN A 115 -1.84 0.70 7.00
N PHE A 116 -1.99 1.93 6.51
CA PHE A 116 -1.07 2.52 5.54
C PHE A 116 0.35 2.66 6.11
N GLU A 117 0.49 3.13 7.34
CA GLU A 117 1.78 3.23 8.02
C GLU A 117 2.48 1.86 8.12
N ASN A 118 1.74 0.83 8.55
CA ASN A 118 2.26 -0.53 8.67
C ASN A 118 2.65 -1.11 7.30
N PHE A 119 1.83 -0.85 6.28
CA PHE A 119 2.12 -1.25 4.90
C PHE A 119 3.39 -0.58 4.36
N MET A 120 3.59 0.72 4.63
CA MET A 120 4.77 1.44 4.20
C MET A 120 6.05 0.94 4.90
N LYS A 121 5.97 0.59 6.19
CA LYS A 121 7.10 -0.05 6.91
C LYS A 121 7.53 -1.37 6.25
N VAL A 122 6.58 -2.22 5.87
CA VAL A 122 6.87 -3.48 5.17
C VAL A 122 7.43 -3.21 3.78
N THR A 123 6.83 -2.27 3.04
CA THR A 123 7.26 -1.85 1.71
C THR A 123 8.71 -1.37 1.70
N CYS A 124 9.10 -0.50 2.64
CA CYS A 124 10.48 -0.01 2.76
C CYS A 124 11.47 -1.16 2.95
N ARG A 125 11.17 -2.12 3.82
CA ARG A 125 12.02 -3.30 4.05
C ARG A 125 12.12 -4.17 2.81
N ALA A 126 11.00 -4.42 2.14
CA ALA A 126 10.95 -5.23 0.92
C ALA A 126 11.74 -4.60 -0.23
N VAL A 127 11.49 -3.32 -0.54
CA VAL A 127 12.21 -2.58 -1.59
C VAL A 127 13.70 -2.52 -1.30
N TYR A 128 14.08 -2.29 -0.04
CA TYR A 128 15.48 -2.33 0.38
C TYR A 128 16.12 -3.70 0.10
N PHE A 129 15.44 -4.78 0.46
CA PHE A 129 15.93 -6.14 0.23
C PHE A 129 16.06 -6.47 -1.26
N ILE A 130 15.08 -6.07 -2.08
CA ILE A 130 15.11 -6.24 -3.54
C ILE A 130 16.31 -5.50 -4.14
N ASN A 131 16.52 -4.25 -3.73
CA ASN A 131 17.60 -3.41 -4.24
C ASN A 131 18.99 -3.87 -3.75
N ARG A 132 19.07 -4.55 -2.60
CA ARG A 132 20.34 -4.99 -2.02
C ARG A 132 20.86 -6.33 -2.56
N LYS A 133 20.07 -7.15 -3.26
CA LYS A 133 20.58 -8.41 -3.83
C LYS A 133 21.40 -8.14 -5.10
N PRO A 134 22.75 -8.24 -5.10
CA PRO A 134 23.57 -8.00 -6.29
C PRO A 134 23.57 -9.19 -7.28
N LYS A 135 22.73 -10.20 -7.06
CA LYS A 135 22.81 -11.51 -7.73
C LYS A 135 21.66 -11.84 -8.70
N TYR A 136 20.60 -11.02 -8.80
CA TYR A 136 19.52 -11.26 -9.79
C TYR A 136 19.62 -10.39 -11.05
N VAL A 137 20.29 -9.24 -11.00
CA VAL A 137 20.56 -8.41 -12.20
C VAL A 137 21.54 -9.10 -13.16
N ARG A 138 22.28 -10.12 -12.71
CA ARG A 138 23.26 -10.84 -13.54
C ARG A 138 22.73 -12.12 -14.22
N MET A 139 21.51 -12.56 -13.91
CA MET A 139 20.98 -13.83 -14.44
C MET A 139 19.90 -13.67 -15.53
N LEU A 140 19.49 -12.43 -15.87
CA LEU A 140 18.45 -12.17 -16.87
C LEU A 140 18.94 -11.29 -18.05
N GLY A 141 20.16 -11.52 -18.54
CA GLY A 141 20.52 -11.16 -19.91
C GLY A 141 21.54 -10.03 -20.10
N GLY A 142 22.79 -10.27 -19.72
CA GLY A 142 23.93 -9.52 -20.25
C GLY A 142 24.93 -10.50 -20.88
N LYS A 143 24.96 -10.58 -22.22
CA LYS A 143 26.05 -11.24 -22.94
C LYS A 143 27.38 -10.64 -22.47
N VAL A 144 28.32 -11.50 -22.07
CA VAL A 144 29.72 -11.12 -21.88
C VAL A 144 30.23 -10.62 -23.25
N PRO A 145 30.74 -9.38 -23.37
CA PRO A 145 31.49 -9.03 -24.55
C PRO A 145 32.78 -9.85 -24.53
N HIS A 146 32.84 -10.86 -25.40
CA HIS A 146 34.12 -11.32 -25.91
C HIS A 146 34.78 -10.11 -26.59
N ASN A 147 35.92 -9.66 -26.06
CA ASN A 147 37.09 -9.26 -26.83
C ASN A 147 38.27 -8.97 -25.89
N VAL A 148 39.33 -9.78 -25.98
CA VAL A 148 40.60 -9.51 -26.71
C VAL A 148 41.63 -8.94 -25.75
N VAL A 149 42.57 -9.79 -25.33
CA VAL A 149 44.02 -9.55 -25.43
C VAL A 149 44.65 -10.88 -25.83
#